data_AF-A0A7W1N4Z3-F1
#
_entry.id   AF-A0A7W1N4Z3-F1
#
_cell.length_a   1.000
_cell.length_b   1.000
_cell.length_c   1.000
_cell.angle_alpha   90.00
_cell.angle_beta   90.00
_cell.angle_gamma   90.00
#
_symmetry.space_group_name_H-M   'P 1'
#
loop_
_entity.id
_entity.type
_entity.pdbx_description
1 polymer ?
#
loop_
_entity_poly.entity_id
_entity_poly.type
_entity_poly.pdbx_seq_one_letter_code
_entity_poly.pdbx_strand_id
1 'polypeptide(L)'
;MRVAAVRPAGPAARALAACALLVTAGGAASNGQTTALAGPSAAARPAIAGSLQQGKKLTATPGTWTGSGTIAYAYQWYRCDRDGAHCGSVHGATKATYTEVVGDVAHTLAVTVHATDSTGTTASYSTLAGVIAPAAARLAASAQPPLTGDPIVGQPLKVEAVGWTPAPATTGFVWLRCNANARLCAPVAGATTDTYTLVAADAGHTLIAAVTGTAAPARRTVLSTSSGLARTAPGPVASDRPSITGTLQRGKKLTGSAGAWSGSGTITYAYQWYRCDGNGAHCASIHGATRSTYTEVAADVGKTIALTVRATDATGTTPGYSWFAGVVAAATATFAVTTQPSLSGTPAVGQALKVSGGTFTTTPTSATYAWVRCNSNGRVCSLIAGATTDTYTVTSADAGHALLALVTANGGTAKQTASTTAVAVPG
;
A
#
# COMPACT_ATOMS: atom_id res chain seq x y z
N MET A 1 -64.54 -63.39 -0.96
CA MET A 1 -65.45 -62.44 -0.26
C MET A 1 -64.59 -61.30 0.29
N ARG A 2 -64.68 -60.02 -0.06
CA ARG A 2 -65.40 -59.22 -1.06
C ARG A 2 -64.33 -58.29 -1.67
N VAL A 3 -64.37 -58.07 -2.97
CA VAL A 3 -63.57 -57.06 -3.70
C VAL A 3 -64.50 -55.91 -4.06
N ALA A 4 -64.09 -54.67 -3.86
CA ALA A 4 -64.72 -53.52 -4.49
C ALA A 4 -63.68 -52.41 -4.72
N ALA A 5 -63.44 -52.11 -6.00
CA ALA A 5 -62.68 -50.97 -6.49
C ALA A 5 -63.59 -49.74 -6.59
N VAL A 6 -63.03 -48.53 -6.41
CA VAL A 6 -63.73 -47.27 -6.69
C VAL A 6 -62.83 -46.37 -7.55
N ARG A 7 -63.41 -45.88 -8.64
CA ARG A 7 -62.93 -44.84 -9.56
C ARG A 7 -63.78 -43.55 -9.37
N PRO A 8 -63.35 -42.39 -9.93
CA PRO A 8 -63.58 -41.05 -9.37
C PRO A 8 -64.73 -40.25 -10.02
N ALA A 9 -65.09 -39.11 -9.41
CA ALA A 9 -65.89 -38.04 -10.02
C ALA A 9 -65.54 -36.66 -9.42
N GLY A 10 -65.34 -35.65 -10.27
CA GLY A 10 -65.54 -34.23 -9.93
C GLY A 10 -66.98 -33.79 -10.28
N PRO A 11 -67.27 -32.51 -10.59
CA PRO A 11 -66.92 -31.26 -9.89
C PRO A 11 -68.17 -30.36 -9.64
N ALA A 12 -67.94 -29.14 -9.13
CA ALA A 12 -68.76 -27.90 -9.25
C ALA A 12 -69.61 -27.39 -8.06
N ALA A 13 -69.30 -26.16 -7.61
CA ALA A 13 -70.21 -25.00 -7.43
C ALA A 13 -69.48 -23.88 -6.64
N ARG A 14 -69.00 -22.80 -7.29
CA ARG A 14 -69.64 -21.48 -7.50
C ARG A 14 -69.81 -20.62 -6.24
N ALA A 15 -69.06 -19.51 -6.17
CA ALA A 15 -69.59 -18.16 -5.89
C ALA A 15 -68.57 -17.10 -6.34
N LEU A 16 -69.01 -16.23 -7.26
CA LEU A 16 -68.32 -15.03 -7.75
C LEU A 16 -68.88 -13.81 -7.01
N ALA A 17 -68.02 -12.97 -6.47
CA ALA A 17 -68.30 -11.55 -6.23
C ALA A 17 -66.98 -10.78 -6.40
N ALA A 18 -67.00 -9.81 -7.31
CA ALA A 18 -65.87 -8.97 -7.69
C ALA A 18 -65.90 -7.62 -6.96
N CYS A 19 -64.75 -7.07 -6.58
CA CYS A 19 -64.53 -5.62 -6.60
C CYS A 19 -63.02 -5.26 -6.58
N ALA A 20 -62.57 -4.67 -7.69
CA ALA A 20 -61.41 -3.80 -7.96
C ALA A 20 -60.07 -4.00 -7.19
N LEU A 21 -59.05 -4.50 -7.90
CA LEU A 21 -57.63 -4.36 -7.56
C LEU A 21 -57.06 -3.13 -8.32
N LEU A 22 -56.54 -2.14 -7.59
CA LEU A 22 -55.71 -1.07 -8.15
C LEU A 22 -54.38 -1.67 -8.64
N VAL A 23 -54.03 -1.38 -9.89
CA VAL A 23 -52.71 -1.66 -10.47
C VAL A 23 -51.72 -0.65 -9.91
N THR A 24 -50.73 -1.11 -9.13
CA THR A 24 -49.48 -0.38 -8.91
C THR A 24 -48.31 -1.21 -9.42
N ALA A 25 -47.43 -0.54 -10.16
CA ALA A 25 -46.34 -1.09 -10.94
C ALA A 25 -45.31 -1.86 -10.08
N GLY A 26 -44.80 -2.96 -10.64
CA GLY A 26 -43.80 -3.83 -10.03
C GLY A 26 -42.49 -3.12 -9.71
N GLY A 27 -42.14 -3.10 -8.42
CA GLY A 27 -40.79 -2.83 -7.94
C GLY A 27 -40.00 -4.14 -7.93
N ALA A 28 -38.90 -4.16 -8.67
CA ALA A 28 -37.94 -5.26 -8.65
C ALA A 28 -37.43 -5.49 -7.22
N ALA A 29 -37.59 -6.72 -6.71
CA ALA A 29 -36.96 -7.15 -5.47
C ALA A 29 -35.44 -7.23 -5.71
N SER A 30 -34.71 -6.23 -5.21
CA SER A 30 -33.27 -6.34 -5.06
C SER A 30 -32.97 -7.35 -3.95
N ASN A 31 -32.20 -8.38 -4.28
CA ASN A 31 -31.54 -9.22 -3.29
C ASN A 31 -30.57 -8.32 -2.50
N GLY A 32 -31.06 -7.79 -1.38
CA GLY A 32 -30.23 -7.09 -0.41
C GLY A 32 -29.27 -8.07 0.24
N GLN A 33 -28.10 -8.29 -0.38
CA GLN A 33 -26.93 -8.67 0.38
C GLN A 33 -26.65 -7.53 1.36
N THR A 34 -27.07 -7.69 2.60
CA THR A 34 -26.64 -6.84 3.71
C THR A 34 -25.12 -7.02 3.82
N THR A 35 -24.37 -6.10 3.22
CA THR A 35 -22.97 -5.87 3.60
C THR A 35 -23.00 -5.59 5.09
N ALA A 36 -22.49 -6.54 5.89
CA ALA A 36 -22.30 -6.33 7.32
C ALA A 36 -21.54 -5.01 7.47
N LEU A 37 -22.15 -4.03 8.14
CA LEU A 37 -21.49 -2.76 8.39
C LEU A 37 -20.20 -3.06 9.14
N ALA A 38 -19.07 -2.74 8.52
CA ALA A 38 -17.77 -2.94 9.12
C ALA A 38 -17.67 -1.94 10.28
N GLY A 39 -17.49 -2.46 11.51
CA GLY A 39 -17.27 -1.63 12.69
C GLY A 39 -15.93 -0.87 12.62
N PRO A 40 -15.45 -0.34 13.75
CA PRO A 40 -14.21 0.44 13.79
C PRO A 40 -13.02 -0.38 13.28
N SER A 41 -12.08 0.27 12.60
CA SER A 41 -10.85 -0.33 12.08
C SER A 41 -9.72 -0.23 13.11
N ALA A 42 -9.03 -1.34 13.37
CA ALA A 42 -7.90 -1.36 14.31
C ALA A 42 -6.63 -0.76 13.66
N ALA A 43 -6.09 0.29 14.26
CA ALA A 43 -4.81 0.91 13.86
C ALA A 43 -3.62 0.33 14.64
N ALA A 44 -3.81 -0.05 15.90
CA ALA A 44 -2.83 -0.78 16.70
C ALA A 44 -3.50 -1.90 17.51
N ARG A 45 -2.77 -3.00 17.70
CA ARG A 45 -3.28 -4.19 18.39
C ARG A 45 -3.41 -3.97 19.91
N PRO A 46 -4.33 -4.70 20.57
CA PRO A 46 -4.31 -4.87 22.02
C PRO A 46 -2.97 -5.41 22.51
N ALA A 47 -2.55 -5.00 23.72
CA ALA A 47 -1.36 -5.51 24.37
C ALA A 47 -1.67 -6.00 25.78
N ILE A 48 -0.93 -7.02 26.25
CA ILE A 48 -1.03 -7.55 27.61
C ILE A 48 0.20 -7.07 28.40
N ALA A 49 -0.04 -6.46 29.56
CA ALA A 49 0.99 -6.02 30.49
C ALA A 49 0.81 -6.67 31.86
N GLY A 50 1.92 -6.97 32.52
CA GLY A 50 1.96 -7.61 33.85
C GLY A 50 2.93 -8.79 33.88
N SER A 51 3.23 -9.26 35.08
CA SER A 51 4.19 -10.36 35.30
C SER A 51 3.53 -11.70 35.07
N LEU A 52 4.19 -12.58 34.30
CA LEU A 52 3.64 -13.89 33.89
C LEU A 52 3.86 -14.94 34.98
N GLN A 53 3.13 -14.80 36.08
CA GLN A 53 3.24 -15.64 37.26
C GLN A 53 1.87 -15.78 37.95
N GLN A 54 1.52 -17.01 38.30
CA GLN A 54 0.30 -17.33 39.05
C GLN A 54 0.06 -16.37 40.23
N GLY A 55 -1.16 -15.86 40.33
CA GLY A 55 -1.60 -14.92 41.35
C GLY A 55 -1.30 -13.46 41.03
N LYS A 56 -0.59 -13.15 39.94
CA LYS A 56 -0.39 -11.78 39.46
C LYS A 56 -1.56 -11.35 38.58
N LYS A 57 -1.63 -10.03 38.37
CA LYS A 57 -2.68 -9.38 37.60
C LYS A 57 -2.10 -8.93 36.25
N LEU A 58 -2.74 -9.38 35.18
CA LEU A 58 -2.53 -8.89 33.83
C LEU A 58 -3.54 -7.78 33.51
N THR A 59 -3.10 -6.82 32.70
CA THR A 59 -3.91 -5.72 32.19
C THR A 59 -3.81 -5.69 30.67
N ALA A 60 -4.95 -5.72 30.01
CA ALA A 60 -5.07 -5.57 28.57
C ALA A 60 -5.34 -4.11 28.20
N THR A 61 -4.57 -3.57 27.25
CA THR A 61 -4.92 -2.33 26.57
C THR A 61 -5.82 -2.65 25.36
N PRO A 62 -6.79 -1.78 25.02
CA PRO A 62 -7.69 -2.04 23.89
C PRO A 62 -7.03 -1.91 22.51
N GLY A 63 -5.81 -1.34 22.42
CA GLY A 63 -5.20 -0.91 21.16
C GLY A 63 -5.70 0.47 20.72
N THR A 64 -5.42 0.85 19.48
CA THR A 64 -5.93 2.10 18.87
C THR A 64 -6.83 1.78 17.70
N TRP A 65 -7.90 2.57 17.56
CA TRP A 65 -8.99 2.30 16.63
C TRP A 65 -9.41 3.58 15.92
N THR A 66 -9.83 3.44 14.67
CA THR A 66 -10.45 4.50 13.88
C THR A 66 -11.87 4.09 13.55
N GLY A 67 -12.85 4.89 13.95
CA GLY A 67 -14.26 4.61 13.79
C GLY A 67 -15.09 5.88 13.93
N SER A 68 -16.41 5.75 13.85
CA SER A 68 -17.33 6.87 13.95
C SER A 68 -17.87 7.02 15.38
N GLY A 69 -17.76 8.22 15.94
CA GLY A 69 -18.30 8.51 17.28
C GLY A 69 -17.50 7.81 18.40
N THR A 70 -18.19 7.49 19.50
CA THR A 70 -17.58 6.85 20.66
C THR A 70 -17.40 5.34 20.42
N ILE A 71 -16.19 4.84 20.67
CA ILE A 71 -15.86 3.41 20.54
C ILE A 71 -15.93 2.75 21.92
N ALA A 72 -16.78 1.73 22.06
CA ALA A 72 -16.90 0.88 23.25
C ALA A 72 -16.07 -0.39 23.10
N TYR A 73 -15.51 -0.91 24.21
CA TYR A 73 -14.64 -2.08 24.21
C TYR A 73 -15.18 -3.21 25.10
N ALA A 74 -15.19 -4.43 24.56
CA ALA A 74 -15.42 -5.66 25.31
C ALA A 74 -14.20 -6.60 25.19
N TYR A 75 -13.90 -7.33 26.26
CA TYR A 75 -12.72 -8.19 26.35
C TYR A 75 -13.15 -9.66 26.47
N GLN A 76 -12.30 -10.57 25.98
CA GLN A 76 -12.39 -11.98 26.29
C GLN A 76 -10.97 -12.55 26.40
N TRP A 77 -10.65 -13.14 27.55
CA TRP A 77 -9.37 -13.82 27.77
C TRP A 77 -9.42 -15.27 27.29
N TYR A 78 -8.29 -15.75 26.80
CA TYR A 78 -8.10 -17.10 26.27
C TYR A 78 -6.88 -17.72 26.93
N ARG A 79 -7.00 -19.01 27.23
CA ARG A 79 -5.88 -19.86 27.64
C ARG A 79 -5.50 -20.70 26.44
N CYS A 80 -4.26 -20.59 26.02
CA CYS A 80 -3.72 -21.35 24.91
C CYS A 80 -2.68 -22.35 25.39
N ASP A 81 -2.44 -23.41 24.61
CA ASP A 81 -1.31 -24.30 24.89
C ASP A 81 0.03 -23.55 24.90
N ARG A 82 1.10 -24.26 25.26
CA ARG A 82 2.43 -23.68 25.43
C ARG A 82 2.94 -22.97 24.17
N ASP A 83 2.56 -23.47 22.99
CA ASP A 83 3.01 -22.97 21.70
C ASP A 83 1.99 -21.99 21.07
N GLY A 84 0.84 -21.81 21.72
CA GLY A 84 -0.23 -20.92 21.28
C GLY A 84 -1.16 -21.49 20.20
N ALA A 85 -1.02 -22.76 19.84
CA ALA A 85 -1.70 -23.35 18.70
C ALA A 85 -3.19 -23.59 18.97
N HIS A 86 -3.54 -24.03 20.18
CA HIS A 86 -4.91 -24.31 20.59
C HIS A 86 -5.31 -23.40 21.75
N CYS A 87 -6.31 -22.55 21.52
CA CYS A 87 -6.82 -21.58 22.50
C CYS A 87 -8.27 -21.88 22.88
N GLY A 88 -8.54 -21.98 24.19
CA GLY A 88 -9.88 -22.03 24.76
C GLY A 88 -10.22 -20.70 25.45
N SER A 89 -11.48 -20.26 25.37
CA SER A 89 -11.92 -19.09 26.12
C SER A 89 -11.91 -19.40 27.62
N VAL A 90 -11.42 -18.45 28.42
CA VAL A 90 -11.53 -18.52 29.88
C VAL A 90 -12.92 -18.01 30.25
N HIS A 91 -13.76 -18.90 30.76
CA HIS A 91 -15.15 -18.59 31.08
C HIS A 91 -15.25 -17.40 32.05
N GLY A 92 -16.10 -16.42 31.73
CA GLY A 92 -16.35 -15.23 32.56
C GLY A 92 -15.22 -14.19 32.60
N ALA A 93 -14.08 -14.44 31.95
CA ALA A 93 -12.96 -13.51 31.91
C ALA A 93 -13.16 -12.44 30.83
N THR A 94 -14.04 -11.46 31.11
CA THR A 94 -14.47 -10.42 30.16
C THR A 94 -14.05 -8.99 30.51
N LYS A 95 -13.24 -8.84 31.57
CA LYS A 95 -12.71 -7.55 32.01
C LYS A 95 -11.39 -7.23 31.31
N ALA A 96 -11.03 -5.95 31.25
CA ALA A 96 -9.71 -5.49 30.80
C ALA A 96 -8.55 -6.04 31.65
N THR A 97 -8.84 -6.59 32.83
CA THR A 97 -7.84 -7.16 33.73
C THR A 97 -8.16 -8.62 34.05
N TYR A 98 -7.12 -9.44 34.20
CA TYR A 98 -7.25 -10.85 34.54
C TYR A 98 -6.23 -11.22 35.62
N THR A 99 -6.68 -11.91 36.68
CA THR A 99 -5.76 -12.45 37.69
C THR A 99 -5.43 -13.89 37.32
N GLU A 100 -4.16 -14.17 37.15
CA GLU A 100 -3.66 -15.48 36.73
C GLU A 100 -3.93 -16.53 37.80
N VAL A 101 -4.57 -17.63 37.41
CA VAL A 101 -4.96 -18.74 38.29
C VAL A 101 -4.05 -19.96 38.11
N VAL A 102 -4.19 -20.93 39.00
CA VAL A 102 -3.39 -22.17 38.95
C VAL A 102 -3.52 -22.93 37.62
N GLY A 103 -4.69 -22.88 36.99
CA GLY A 103 -4.94 -23.50 35.69
C GLY A 103 -4.23 -22.83 34.50
N ASP A 104 -3.70 -21.62 34.66
CA ASP A 104 -2.94 -20.93 33.62
C ASP A 104 -1.47 -21.36 33.61
N VAL A 105 -0.98 -21.97 34.69
CA VAL A 105 0.41 -22.41 34.78
C VAL A 105 0.73 -23.34 33.60
N ALA A 106 1.90 -23.12 32.99
CA ALA A 106 2.36 -23.82 31.79
C ALA A 106 1.58 -23.51 30.48
N HIS A 107 0.60 -22.62 30.51
CA HIS A 107 -0.14 -22.14 29.35
C HIS A 107 0.30 -20.73 28.96
N THR A 108 0.01 -20.34 27.72
CA THR A 108 0.08 -18.95 27.27
C THR A 108 -1.31 -18.31 27.39
N LEU A 109 -1.37 -16.98 27.53
CA LEU A 109 -2.63 -16.24 27.62
C LEU A 109 -2.79 -15.29 26.44
N ALA A 110 -4.01 -15.10 25.95
CA ALA A 110 -4.34 -14.12 24.92
C ALA A 110 -5.58 -13.33 25.32
N VAL A 111 -5.76 -12.15 24.74
CA VAL A 111 -6.99 -11.39 24.86
C VAL A 111 -7.50 -10.99 23.47
N THR A 112 -8.82 -11.09 23.29
CA THR A 112 -9.50 -10.49 22.15
C THR A 112 -10.24 -9.25 22.64
N VAL A 113 -10.12 -8.16 21.90
CA VAL A 113 -10.84 -6.91 22.13
C VAL A 113 -11.83 -6.72 21.00
N HIS A 114 -13.11 -6.63 21.34
CA HIS A 114 -14.17 -6.26 20.43
C HIS A 114 -14.43 -4.77 20.60
N ALA A 115 -14.16 -4.00 19.54
CA ALA A 115 -14.45 -2.58 19.48
C ALA A 115 -15.76 -2.37 18.73
N THR A 116 -16.67 -1.60 19.31
CA THR A 116 -17.99 -1.32 18.76
C THR A 116 -18.19 0.17 18.64
N ASP A 117 -18.62 0.62 17.46
CA ASP A 117 -19.06 1.99 17.21
C ASP A 117 -20.48 2.00 16.60
N SER A 118 -20.97 3.15 16.16
CA SER A 118 -22.31 3.25 15.57
C SER A 118 -22.49 2.47 14.26
N THR A 119 -21.40 2.04 13.62
CA THR A 119 -21.43 1.28 12.37
C THR A 119 -21.35 -0.21 12.61
N GLY A 120 -20.71 -0.70 13.68
CA GLY A 120 -20.71 -2.12 13.98
C GLY A 120 -19.61 -2.53 14.96
N THR A 121 -19.29 -3.83 14.95
CA THR A 121 -18.27 -4.41 15.84
C THR A 121 -17.15 -5.07 15.05
N THR A 122 -15.91 -4.77 15.43
CA THR A 122 -14.71 -5.41 14.88
C THR A 122 -13.89 -6.00 16.02
N ALA A 123 -13.31 -7.18 15.80
CA ALA A 123 -12.42 -7.83 16.76
C ALA A 123 -10.95 -7.60 16.41
N SER A 124 -10.11 -7.39 17.43
CA SER A 124 -8.65 -7.41 17.33
C SER A 124 -8.05 -8.30 18.42
N TYR A 125 -6.89 -8.87 18.12
CA TYR A 125 -6.24 -9.87 18.95
C TYR A 125 -4.92 -9.33 19.47
N SER A 126 -4.63 -9.59 20.75
CA SER A 126 -3.30 -9.40 21.31
C SER A 126 -2.32 -10.45 20.79
N THR A 127 -1.03 -10.22 21.01
CA THR A 127 -0.07 -11.33 21.06
C THR A 127 -0.34 -12.25 22.22
N LEU A 128 0.21 -13.46 22.14
CA LEU A 128 0.25 -14.39 23.26
C LEU A 128 1.19 -13.84 24.34
N ALA A 129 0.64 -13.58 25.52
CA ALA A 129 1.41 -13.48 26.75
C ALA A 129 2.06 -14.85 26.99
N GLY A 130 3.39 -14.87 27.15
CA GLY A 130 4.20 -16.09 27.25
C GLY A 130 3.77 -17.03 28.39
N VAL A 131 4.52 -18.11 28.59
CA VAL A 131 4.11 -19.19 29.50
C VAL A 131 4.03 -18.70 30.96
N ILE A 132 2.87 -18.88 31.60
CA ILE A 132 2.67 -18.47 33.00
C ILE A 132 3.47 -19.37 33.96
N ALA A 133 4.23 -18.74 34.84
CA ALA A 133 5.04 -19.42 35.85
C ALA A 133 4.20 -19.78 37.10
N PRO A 134 4.51 -20.88 37.81
CA PRO A 134 3.89 -21.16 39.11
C PRO A 134 4.25 -20.10 40.15
N ALA A 135 3.43 -19.96 41.20
CA ALA A 135 3.62 -18.91 42.22
C ALA A 135 5.02 -18.98 42.90
N ALA A 136 5.58 -20.18 43.09
CA ALA A 136 6.91 -20.39 43.68
C ALA A 136 8.04 -20.49 42.63
N ALA A 137 7.86 -19.97 41.41
CA ALA A 137 8.85 -20.06 40.36
C ALA A 137 10.16 -19.35 40.73
N ARG A 138 11.28 -20.03 40.48
CA ARG A 138 12.65 -19.49 40.66
C ARG A 138 13.12 -18.61 39.50
N LEU A 139 12.27 -18.37 38.51
CA LEU A 139 12.51 -17.49 37.37
C LEU A 139 11.16 -17.08 36.79
N ALA A 140 10.91 -15.78 36.70
CA ALA A 140 9.71 -15.20 36.09
C ALA A 140 10.06 -13.95 35.29
N ALA A 141 9.33 -13.71 34.20
CA ALA A 141 9.41 -12.47 33.42
C ALA A 141 8.43 -11.44 34.01
N SER A 142 8.88 -10.20 34.18
CA SER A 142 8.08 -9.12 34.74
C SER A 142 7.02 -8.59 33.77
N ALA A 143 7.26 -8.73 32.46
CA ALA A 143 6.37 -8.37 31.37
C ALA A 143 6.84 -8.99 30.04
N GLN A 144 6.03 -8.83 28.99
CA GLN A 144 6.47 -9.08 27.61
C GLN A 144 7.48 -8.00 27.18
N PRO A 145 8.60 -8.37 26.55
CA PRO A 145 9.52 -7.38 25.99
C PRO A 145 8.91 -6.71 24.74
N PRO A 146 8.98 -5.38 24.60
CA PRO A 146 8.57 -4.72 23.37
C PRO A 146 9.56 -5.01 22.23
N LEU A 147 9.04 -4.99 20.99
CA LEU A 147 9.87 -4.88 19.78
C LEU A 147 10.03 -3.41 19.38
N THR A 148 11.25 -3.06 18.94
CA THR A 148 11.60 -1.76 18.35
C THR A 148 12.06 -1.93 16.90
N GLY A 149 11.95 -0.86 16.12
CA GLY A 149 12.23 -0.85 14.68
C GLY A 149 10.96 -0.85 13.81
N ASP A 150 11.11 -0.44 12.56
CA ASP A 150 10.03 -0.46 11.58
C ASP A 150 9.98 -1.84 10.90
N PRO A 151 8.81 -2.49 10.78
CA PRO A 151 8.67 -3.77 10.11
C PRO A 151 8.72 -3.58 8.59
N ILE A 152 9.92 -3.29 8.10
CA ILE A 152 10.22 -3.07 6.69
C ILE A 152 11.25 -4.13 6.26
N VAL A 153 11.01 -4.80 5.14
CA VAL A 153 11.99 -5.75 4.56
C VAL A 153 13.34 -5.06 4.37
N GLY A 154 14.42 -5.68 4.85
CA GLY A 154 15.78 -5.13 4.85
C GLY A 154 16.13 -4.30 6.08
N GLN A 155 15.18 -3.96 6.95
CA GLN A 155 15.42 -3.24 8.21
C GLN A 155 15.44 -4.20 9.41
N PRO A 156 16.22 -3.88 10.47
CA PRO A 156 16.24 -4.67 11.70
C PRO A 156 15.03 -4.38 12.58
N LEU A 157 14.44 -5.44 13.13
CA LEU A 157 13.68 -5.39 14.37
C LEU A 157 14.56 -5.84 15.52
N LYS A 158 14.41 -5.21 16.68
CA LYS A 158 15.12 -5.57 17.90
C LYS A 158 14.14 -5.88 19.02
N VAL A 159 14.38 -6.96 19.77
CA VAL A 159 13.66 -7.23 21.01
C VAL A 159 14.37 -6.56 22.18
N GLU A 160 13.63 -5.78 22.95
CA GLU A 160 14.19 -5.12 24.13
C GLU A 160 14.45 -6.13 25.27
N ALA A 161 15.30 -5.74 26.21
CA ALA A 161 15.68 -6.61 27.32
C ALA A 161 14.46 -7.01 28.17
N VAL A 162 14.38 -8.30 28.51
CA VAL A 162 13.35 -8.83 29.41
C VAL A 162 13.76 -8.60 30.86
N GLY A 163 12.86 -8.01 31.65
CA GLY A 163 13.01 -7.92 33.10
C GLY A 163 12.78 -9.26 33.78
N TRP A 164 13.83 -10.05 33.98
CA TRP A 164 13.75 -11.33 34.67
C TRP A 164 14.02 -11.20 36.17
N THR A 165 13.29 -11.97 36.98
CA THR A 165 13.57 -12.11 38.41
C THR A 165 13.70 -13.58 38.79
N PRO A 166 14.89 -14.04 39.26
CA PRO A 166 16.19 -13.35 39.21
C PRO A 166 16.71 -13.21 37.76
N ALA A 167 17.79 -12.47 37.56
CA ALA A 167 18.43 -12.36 36.25
C ALA A 167 18.95 -13.75 35.78
N PRO A 168 18.73 -14.13 34.50
CA PRO A 168 19.18 -15.40 33.97
C PRO A 168 20.69 -15.38 33.73
N ALA A 169 21.31 -16.56 33.81
CA ALA A 169 22.71 -16.75 33.43
C ALA A 169 22.91 -16.64 31.91
N THR A 170 21.91 -17.07 31.12
CA THR A 170 21.92 -16.97 29.66
C THR A 170 20.55 -16.62 29.10
N THR A 171 20.55 -15.90 27.98
CA THR A 171 19.36 -15.60 27.17
C THR A 171 19.53 -16.15 25.76
N GLY A 172 18.48 -16.77 25.22
CA GLY A 172 18.44 -17.24 23.85
C GLY A 172 17.21 -16.71 23.11
N PHE A 173 17.31 -16.57 21.80
CA PHE A 173 16.27 -15.99 20.95
C PHE A 173 15.87 -16.94 19.84
N VAL A 174 14.60 -16.90 19.46
CA VAL A 174 14.07 -17.46 18.21
C VAL A 174 13.08 -16.47 17.65
N TRP A 175 13.30 -16.01 16.42
CA TRP A 175 12.30 -15.20 15.72
C TRP A 175 11.22 -16.07 15.08
N LEU A 176 9.99 -15.60 15.15
CA LEU A 176 8.80 -16.26 14.67
C LEU A 176 8.14 -15.40 13.59
N ARG A 177 7.84 -16.01 12.44
CA ARG A 177 7.02 -15.42 11.39
C ARG A 177 5.59 -15.90 11.58
N CYS A 178 4.69 -14.95 11.81
CA CYS A 178 3.29 -15.24 12.11
C CYS A 178 2.35 -14.74 11.01
N ASN A 179 1.15 -15.30 10.95
CA ASN A 179 0.08 -14.71 10.14
C ASN A 179 -0.24 -13.27 10.60
N ALA A 180 -1.09 -12.57 9.84
CA ALA A 180 -1.42 -11.18 10.10
C ALA A 180 -1.90 -10.92 11.55
N ASN A 181 -2.59 -11.88 12.17
CA ASN A 181 -3.14 -11.78 13.52
C ASN A 181 -2.22 -12.29 14.63
N ALA A 182 -0.95 -12.59 14.33
CA ALA A 182 0.05 -13.02 15.30
C ALA A 182 -0.29 -14.30 16.09
N ARG A 183 -1.05 -15.23 15.48
CA ARG A 183 -1.54 -16.48 16.14
C ARG A 183 -1.03 -17.77 15.52
N LEU A 184 -0.73 -17.77 14.22
CA LEU A 184 -0.14 -18.93 13.54
C LEU A 184 1.30 -18.59 13.18
N CYS A 185 2.22 -19.05 14.02
CA CYS A 185 3.63 -18.68 13.98
C CYS A 185 4.50 -19.88 13.63
N ALA A 186 5.53 -19.64 12.80
CA ALA A 186 6.57 -20.62 12.50
C ALA A 186 7.95 -20.01 12.79
N PRO A 187 8.91 -20.81 13.30
CA PRO A 187 10.26 -20.32 13.55
C PRO A 187 10.97 -19.93 12.25
N VAL A 188 11.69 -18.82 12.29
CA VAL A 188 12.59 -18.40 11.22
C VAL A 188 13.95 -19.07 11.45
N ALA A 189 14.35 -19.94 10.53
CA ALA A 189 15.61 -20.67 10.63
C ALA A 189 16.82 -19.71 10.75
N GLY A 190 17.70 -19.98 11.74
CA GLY A 190 18.94 -19.22 11.96
C GLY A 190 18.77 -17.86 12.64
N ALA A 191 17.55 -17.38 12.86
CA ALA A 191 17.30 -16.10 13.52
C ALA A 191 17.33 -16.24 15.05
N THR A 192 18.54 -16.27 15.63
CA THR A 192 18.77 -16.60 17.05
C THR A 192 19.40 -15.47 17.88
N THR A 193 19.40 -14.25 17.37
CA THR A 193 19.92 -13.04 18.03
C THR A 193 18.77 -12.14 18.52
N ASP A 194 19.10 -11.16 19.35
CA ASP A 194 18.16 -10.13 19.84
C ASP A 194 17.68 -9.18 18.73
N THR A 195 18.34 -9.22 17.58
CA THR A 195 18.04 -8.42 16.40
C THR A 195 17.79 -9.35 15.20
N TYR A 196 16.79 -9.03 14.38
CA TYR A 196 16.50 -9.73 13.12
C TYR A 196 16.23 -8.75 11.99
N THR A 197 17.03 -8.83 10.93
CA THR A 197 16.80 -8.09 9.69
C THR A 197 15.76 -8.81 8.85
N LEU A 198 14.65 -8.12 8.56
CA LEU A 198 13.55 -8.70 7.80
C LEU A 198 13.99 -9.06 6.38
N VAL A 199 13.48 -10.17 5.87
CA VAL A 199 13.70 -10.66 4.50
C VAL A 199 12.43 -10.59 3.68
N ALA A 200 12.54 -10.77 2.37
CA ALA A 200 11.38 -10.70 1.45
C ALA A 200 10.23 -11.65 1.84
N ALA A 201 10.55 -12.82 2.41
CA ALA A 201 9.56 -13.79 2.89
C ALA A 201 8.74 -13.31 4.10
N ASP A 202 9.16 -12.24 4.79
CA ASP A 202 8.41 -11.65 5.90
C ASP A 202 7.28 -10.74 5.42
N ALA A 203 7.29 -10.27 4.17
CA ALA A 203 6.27 -9.33 3.69
C ALA A 203 4.85 -9.89 3.89
N GLY A 204 3.98 -9.10 4.53
CA GLY A 204 2.61 -9.48 4.89
C GLY A 204 2.48 -10.28 6.19
N HIS A 205 3.58 -10.59 6.88
CA HIS A 205 3.59 -11.30 8.16
C HIS A 205 3.79 -10.36 9.35
N THR A 206 3.41 -10.82 10.54
CA THR A 206 3.84 -10.20 11.80
C THR A 206 5.01 -10.97 12.37
N LEU A 207 5.94 -10.28 13.02
CA LEU A 207 7.12 -10.88 13.65
C LEU A 207 6.98 -10.82 15.17
N ILE A 208 7.39 -11.91 15.82
CA ILE A 208 7.49 -12.04 17.28
C ILE A 208 8.84 -12.67 17.61
N ALA A 209 9.47 -12.27 18.71
CA ALA A 209 10.63 -12.94 19.27
C ALA A 209 10.22 -13.80 20.48
N ALA A 210 10.64 -15.07 20.48
CA ALA A 210 10.61 -15.93 21.66
C ALA A 210 11.95 -15.81 22.41
N VAL A 211 11.90 -15.25 23.63
CA VAL A 211 13.07 -14.99 24.47
C VAL A 211 13.11 -16.01 25.60
N THR A 212 14.18 -16.80 25.67
CA THR A 212 14.35 -17.85 26.66
C THR A 212 15.45 -17.49 27.67
N GLY A 213 15.08 -17.26 28.93
CA GLY A 213 16.01 -17.08 30.04
C GLY A 213 16.28 -18.39 30.75
N THR A 214 17.55 -18.61 31.16
CA THR A 214 17.97 -19.80 31.91
C THR A 214 18.65 -19.41 33.21
N ALA A 215 18.10 -19.86 34.34
CA ALA A 215 18.67 -19.73 35.69
C ALA A 215 18.54 -21.11 36.37
N ALA A 216 19.58 -21.95 36.26
CA ALA A 216 19.49 -23.38 36.58
C ALA A 216 18.90 -23.64 37.98
N PRO A 217 17.97 -24.60 38.12
CA PRO A 217 17.45 -25.52 37.10
C PRO A 217 16.29 -24.96 36.26
N ALA A 218 15.92 -23.69 36.44
CA ALA A 218 14.78 -23.08 35.77
C ALA A 218 15.12 -22.58 34.36
N ARG A 219 14.22 -22.86 33.41
CA ARG A 219 14.24 -22.32 32.04
C ARG A 219 12.85 -21.82 31.70
N ARG A 220 12.74 -20.60 31.19
CA ARG A 220 11.47 -19.94 30.88
C ARG A 220 11.54 -19.20 29.56
N THR A 221 10.45 -19.23 28.82
CA THR A 221 10.30 -18.53 27.54
C THR A 221 9.16 -17.54 27.62
N VAL A 222 9.42 -16.31 27.20
CA VAL A 222 8.42 -15.24 27.03
C VAL A 222 8.39 -14.80 25.58
N LEU A 223 7.22 -14.43 25.08
CA LEU A 223 7.04 -13.88 23.74
C LEU A 223 7.04 -12.35 23.82
N SER A 224 7.69 -11.70 22.85
CA SER A 224 7.63 -10.25 22.69
C SER A 224 6.22 -9.76 22.32
N THR A 225 6.03 -8.44 22.33
CA THR A 225 4.94 -7.84 21.54
C THR A 225 5.14 -8.16 20.05
N SER A 226 4.08 -8.06 19.24
CA SER A 226 4.19 -8.27 17.79
C SER A 226 4.62 -6.99 17.12
N SER A 227 5.33 -7.13 16.00
CA SER A 227 5.46 -6.05 15.04
C SER A 227 4.11 -5.72 14.38
N GLY A 228 4.05 -4.60 13.66
CA GLY A 228 3.06 -4.42 12.59
C GLY A 228 3.28 -5.42 11.46
N LEU A 229 2.41 -5.40 10.44
CA LEU A 229 2.65 -6.17 9.21
C LEU A 229 3.94 -5.70 8.56
N ALA A 230 4.83 -6.65 8.28
CA ALA A 230 6.03 -6.38 7.52
C ALA A 230 5.66 -5.93 6.10
N ARG A 231 6.16 -4.76 5.72
CA ARG A 231 5.98 -4.17 4.39
C ARG A 231 7.27 -4.29 3.60
N THR A 232 7.16 -4.39 2.29
CA THR A 232 8.31 -4.20 1.41
C THR A 232 8.87 -2.80 1.64
N ALA A 233 10.19 -2.66 1.67
CA ALA A 233 10.76 -1.33 1.75
C ALA A 233 10.39 -0.52 0.50
N PRO A 234 10.14 0.79 0.67
CA PRO A 234 10.11 1.66 -0.49
C PRO A 234 11.48 1.58 -1.16
N GLY A 235 11.51 1.27 -2.45
CA GLY A 235 12.75 1.32 -3.23
C GLY A 235 13.25 2.76 -3.38
N PRO A 236 14.21 3.00 -4.29
CA PRO A 236 14.78 4.32 -4.51
C PRO A 236 13.71 5.40 -4.75
N VAL A 237 13.98 6.63 -4.30
CA VAL A 237 13.13 7.79 -4.51
C VAL A 237 13.76 8.68 -5.58
N ALA A 238 13.00 9.05 -6.60
CA ALA A 238 13.49 9.94 -7.65
C ALA A 238 13.62 11.37 -7.11
N SER A 239 14.82 11.93 -7.14
CA SER A 239 15.07 13.36 -6.89
C SER A 239 14.98 14.18 -8.18
N ASP A 240 15.36 13.59 -9.32
CA ASP A 240 15.11 14.12 -10.65
C ASP A 240 14.42 13.08 -11.51
N ARG A 241 13.44 13.50 -12.31
CA ARG A 241 12.67 12.59 -13.17
C ARG A 241 13.50 12.07 -14.34
N PRO A 242 13.15 10.89 -14.87
CA PRO A 242 13.59 10.46 -16.18
C PRO A 242 13.24 11.50 -17.27
N SER A 243 14.06 11.59 -18.30
CA SER A 243 13.85 12.50 -19.43
C SER A 243 14.21 11.83 -20.76
N ILE A 244 13.69 12.38 -21.86
CA ILE A 244 13.94 11.89 -23.22
C ILE A 244 14.54 13.03 -24.02
N THR A 245 15.61 12.77 -24.76
CA THR A 245 16.21 13.71 -25.73
C THR A 245 16.40 13.04 -27.07
N GLY A 246 16.55 13.85 -28.13
CA GLY A 246 16.73 13.39 -29.50
C GLY A 246 15.73 14.04 -30.46
N THR A 247 15.96 13.83 -31.75
CA THR A 247 15.09 14.34 -32.81
C THR A 247 13.86 13.43 -32.94
N LEU A 248 12.66 14.00 -32.93
CA LEU A 248 11.40 13.25 -33.04
C LEU A 248 11.04 12.99 -34.49
N GLN A 249 11.68 11.98 -35.07
CA GLN A 249 11.50 11.63 -36.47
C GLN A 249 11.82 10.17 -36.70
N ARG A 250 10.95 9.45 -37.42
CA ARG A 250 11.16 8.04 -37.76
C ARG A 250 12.59 7.77 -38.26
N GLY A 251 13.23 6.76 -37.67
CA GLY A 251 14.60 6.34 -37.96
C GLY A 251 15.66 7.07 -37.15
N LYS A 252 15.32 8.14 -36.41
CA LYS A 252 16.22 8.79 -35.46
C LYS A 252 16.21 8.05 -34.12
N LYS A 253 17.25 8.35 -33.34
CA LYS A 253 17.52 7.73 -32.04
C LYS A 253 17.15 8.70 -30.93
N LEU A 254 16.27 8.26 -30.05
CA LEU A 254 15.98 8.88 -28.78
C LEU A 254 16.89 8.31 -27.69
N THR A 255 17.28 9.17 -26.75
CA THR A 255 18.08 8.82 -25.57
C THR A 255 17.28 9.13 -24.32
N GLY A 256 17.16 8.15 -23.45
CA GLY A 256 16.50 8.23 -22.16
C GLY A 256 17.52 8.40 -21.03
N SER A 257 17.35 9.43 -20.22
CA SER A 257 18.05 9.58 -18.94
C SER A 257 17.27 8.90 -17.83
N ALA A 258 17.98 8.27 -16.88
CA ALA A 258 17.37 7.73 -15.67
C ALA A 258 16.83 8.82 -14.73
N GLY A 259 17.34 10.05 -14.84
CA GLY A 259 17.20 11.06 -13.79
C GLY A 259 18.15 10.79 -12.62
N ALA A 260 17.85 11.36 -11.47
CA ALA A 260 18.61 11.22 -10.24
C ALA A 260 17.74 10.56 -9.17
N TRP A 261 18.35 9.68 -8.38
CA TRP A 261 17.65 8.83 -7.41
C TRP A 261 18.44 8.77 -6.12
N SER A 262 17.74 8.83 -4.99
CA SER A 262 18.27 8.54 -3.67
C SER A 262 17.78 7.18 -3.18
N GLY A 263 18.66 6.41 -2.55
CA GLY A 263 18.38 5.05 -2.13
C GLY A 263 19.55 4.46 -1.36
N SER A 264 19.45 3.18 -1.05
CA SER A 264 20.42 2.44 -0.26
C SER A 264 21.42 1.67 -1.13
N GLY A 265 22.70 2.01 -1.04
CA GLY A 265 23.74 1.33 -1.83
C GLY A 265 23.65 1.62 -3.33
N THR A 266 24.06 0.66 -4.16
CA THR A 266 24.10 0.81 -5.62
C THR A 266 22.70 0.72 -6.23
N ILE A 267 22.30 1.74 -6.99
CA ILE A 267 21.03 1.79 -7.72
C ILE A 267 21.24 1.29 -9.16
N THR A 268 20.41 0.35 -9.58
CA THR A 268 20.36 -0.17 -10.96
C THR A 268 19.10 0.28 -11.67
N TYR A 269 19.16 0.43 -13.00
CA TYR A 269 18.07 0.97 -13.81
C TYR A 269 17.61 0.00 -14.90
N ALA A 270 16.29 -0.18 -15.02
CA ALA A 270 15.66 -0.84 -16.16
C ALA A 270 14.76 0.14 -16.91
N TYR A 271 14.83 0.13 -18.24
CA TYR A 271 14.09 1.07 -19.09
C TYR A 271 12.92 0.35 -19.76
N GLN A 272 11.86 1.10 -20.05
CA GLN A 272 10.77 0.66 -20.92
C GLN A 272 10.19 1.86 -21.67
N TRP A 273 10.21 1.80 -22.99
CA TRP A 273 9.62 2.82 -23.85
C TRP A 273 8.13 2.57 -24.11
N TYR A 274 7.37 3.65 -24.26
CA TYR A 274 5.93 3.63 -24.47
C TYR A 274 5.57 4.51 -25.67
N ARG A 275 4.55 4.06 -26.40
CA ARG A 275 3.90 4.80 -27.48
C ARG A 275 2.52 5.21 -27.01
N CYS A 276 2.27 6.51 -27.02
CA CYS A 276 0.99 7.09 -26.63
C CYS A 276 0.33 7.70 -27.87
N ASP A 277 -0.94 8.08 -27.79
CA ASP A 277 -1.59 8.84 -28.86
C ASP A 277 -0.94 10.23 -29.07
N GLY A 278 -1.41 10.97 -30.08
CA GLY A 278 -0.87 12.29 -30.41
C GLY A 278 -1.04 13.35 -29.31
N ASN A 279 -1.91 13.09 -28.32
CA ASN A 279 -2.17 13.98 -27.19
C ASN A 279 -1.42 13.54 -25.92
N GLY A 280 -0.61 12.46 -25.97
CA GLY A 280 0.08 11.94 -24.79
C GLY A 280 -0.79 11.04 -23.90
N ALA A 281 -1.92 10.54 -24.39
CA ALA A 281 -2.80 9.62 -23.66
C ALA A 281 -2.73 8.19 -24.24
N HIS A 282 -3.45 7.25 -23.61
CA HIS A 282 -3.59 5.86 -24.09
C HIS A 282 -2.25 5.16 -24.43
N CYS A 283 -1.28 5.28 -23.52
CA CYS A 283 0.07 4.74 -23.71
C CYS A 283 0.10 3.21 -23.67
N ALA A 284 0.73 2.60 -24.67
CA ALA A 284 1.06 1.18 -24.73
C ALA A 284 2.58 0.97 -24.67
N SER A 285 3.02 -0.08 -23.97
CA SER A 285 4.45 -0.43 -23.95
C SER A 285 4.91 -0.89 -25.33
N ILE A 286 6.12 -0.48 -25.70
CA ILE A 286 6.77 -0.93 -26.94
C ILE A 286 7.54 -2.20 -26.61
N HIS A 287 7.07 -3.34 -27.12
CA HIS A 287 7.66 -4.64 -26.82
C HIS A 287 9.16 -4.68 -27.16
N GLY A 288 9.99 -5.16 -26.22
CA GLY A 288 11.44 -5.28 -26.38
C GLY A 288 12.23 -3.97 -26.28
N ALA A 289 11.59 -2.81 -26.20
CA ALA A 289 12.27 -1.53 -26.07
C ALA A 289 12.68 -1.27 -24.60
N THR A 290 13.74 -1.95 -24.15
CA THR A 290 14.20 -1.96 -22.75
C THR A 290 15.57 -1.34 -22.51
N ARG A 291 16.18 -0.74 -23.55
CA ARG A 291 17.46 -0.04 -23.47
C ARG A 291 17.26 1.43 -23.12
N SER A 292 18.31 2.10 -22.64
CA SER A 292 18.34 3.56 -22.44
C SER A 292 18.21 4.36 -23.74
N THR A 293 18.17 3.70 -24.90
CA THR A 293 18.00 4.36 -26.19
C THR A 293 16.98 3.60 -27.03
N TYR A 294 16.27 4.32 -27.89
CA TYR A 294 15.21 3.77 -28.74
C TYR A 294 15.28 4.41 -30.12
N THR A 295 15.24 3.59 -31.17
CA THR A 295 15.15 4.07 -32.55
C THR A 295 13.69 4.09 -32.98
N GLU A 296 13.22 5.26 -33.40
CA GLU A 296 11.82 5.46 -33.76
C GLU A 296 11.45 4.70 -35.03
N VAL A 297 10.32 4.01 -35.00
CA VAL A 297 9.83 3.14 -36.07
C VAL A 297 8.62 3.73 -36.79
N ALA A 298 8.16 3.07 -37.85
CA ALA A 298 7.01 3.52 -38.64
C ALA A 298 5.74 3.71 -37.80
N ALA A 299 5.49 2.84 -36.82
CA ALA A 299 4.33 2.91 -35.94
C ALA A 299 4.35 4.09 -34.96
N ASP A 300 5.48 4.78 -34.81
CA ASP A 300 5.60 5.95 -33.94
C ASP A 300 5.12 7.23 -34.61
N VAL A 301 5.04 7.28 -35.94
CA VAL A 301 4.66 8.50 -36.67
C VAL A 301 3.27 8.98 -36.23
N GLY A 302 3.16 10.26 -35.86
CA GLY A 302 1.90 10.84 -35.35
C GLY A 302 1.56 10.45 -33.91
N LYS A 303 2.45 9.73 -33.23
CA LYS A 303 2.33 9.32 -31.83
C LYS A 303 3.32 10.09 -30.98
N THR A 304 3.07 10.11 -29.67
CA THR A 304 4.02 10.63 -28.69
C THR A 304 4.77 9.49 -28.02
N ILE A 305 6.01 9.75 -27.60
CA ILE A 305 6.89 8.78 -26.96
C ILE A 305 7.12 9.12 -25.49
N ALA A 306 7.02 8.10 -24.63
CA ALA A 306 7.27 8.20 -23.19
C ALA A 306 8.26 7.12 -22.72
N LEU A 307 8.85 7.34 -21.55
CA LEU A 307 9.82 6.44 -20.94
C LEU A 307 9.46 6.18 -19.47
N THR A 308 9.51 4.91 -19.08
CA THR A 308 9.56 4.51 -17.67
C THR A 308 10.96 4.01 -17.34
N VAL A 309 11.48 4.42 -16.19
CA VAL A 309 12.72 3.92 -15.61
C VAL A 309 12.38 3.29 -14.26
N ARG A 310 12.73 2.03 -14.07
CA ARG A 310 12.61 1.34 -12.78
C ARG A 310 13.97 1.36 -12.11
N ALA A 311 14.08 2.10 -11.02
CA ALA A 311 15.27 2.13 -10.17
C ALA A 311 15.15 1.03 -9.11
N THR A 312 16.19 0.23 -8.94
CA THR A 312 16.24 -0.85 -7.95
C THR A 312 17.48 -0.71 -7.08
N ASP A 313 17.30 -0.79 -5.77
CA ASP A 313 18.38 -0.89 -4.79
C ASP A 313 18.20 -2.13 -3.91
N ALA A 314 18.96 -2.23 -2.82
CA ALA A 314 18.87 -3.37 -1.89
C ALA A 314 17.50 -3.49 -1.18
N THR A 315 16.72 -2.42 -1.17
CA THR A 315 15.46 -2.31 -0.42
C THR A 315 14.23 -2.52 -1.31
N GLY A 316 14.28 -2.14 -2.59
CA GLY A 316 13.19 -2.42 -3.52
C GLY A 316 13.32 -1.78 -4.88
N THR A 317 12.22 -1.79 -5.63
CA THR A 317 12.13 -1.21 -6.97
C THR A 317 11.04 -0.15 -7.05
N THR A 318 11.38 1.04 -7.55
CA THR A 318 10.44 2.14 -7.75
C THR A 318 10.44 2.58 -9.22
N PRO A 319 9.26 2.74 -9.85
CA PRO A 319 9.17 3.29 -11.19
C PRO A 319 9.17 4.84 -11.17
N GLY A 320 9.92 5.42 -12.09
CA GLY A 320 9.93 6.84 -12.43
C GLY A 320 9.49 7.01 -13.88
N TYR A 321 8.84 8.12 -14.17
CA TYR A 321 8.22 8.37 -15.47
C TYR A 321 8.74 9.67 -16.06
N SER A 322 9.09 9.63 -17.34
CA SER A 322 9.41 10.84 -18.09
C SER A 322 8.14 11.61 -18.45
N TRP A 323 8.33 12.88 -18.78
CA TRP A 323 7.37 13.57 -19.63
C TRP A 323 7.42 13.00 -21.05
N PHE A 324 6.34 13.18 -21.81
CA PHE A 324 6.33 12.83 -23.22
C PHE A 324 7.31 13.73 -23.98
N ALA A 325 7.95 13.19 -25.01
CA ALA A 325 8.89 13.97 -25.82
C ALA A 325 8.18 14.92 -26.82
N GLY A 326 7.04 14.48 -27.37
CA GLY A 326 6.33 15.15 -28.46
C GLY A 326 5.95 14.18 -29.58
N VAL A 327 5.33 14.69 -30.65
CA VAL A 327 4.84 13.89 -31.78
C VAL A 327 5.98 13.54 -32.73
N VAL A 328 6.06 12.27 -33.16
CA VAL A 328 7.09 11.80 -34.10
C VAL A 328 6.74 12.13 -35.55
N ALA A 329 7.68 12.76 -36.25
CA ALA A 329 7.57 13.08 -37.67
C ALA A 329 7.84 11.87 -38.59
N ALA A 330 7.29 11.90 -39.81
CA ALA A 330 7.61 10.91 -40.84
C ALA A 330 9.10 10.98 -41.26
N ALA A 331 9.67 9.88 -41.76
CA ALA A 331 11.10 9.82 -42.13
C ALA A 331 11.49 10.84 -43.21
N THR A 332 10.57 11.17 -44.12
CA THR A 332 10.77 12.15 -45.21
C THR A 332 10.37 13.57 -44.82
N ALA A 333 9.88 13.80 -43.59
CA ALA A 333 9.50 15.12 -43.15
C ALA A 333 10.72 16.04 -43.07
N THR A 334 10.62 17.22 -43.67
CA THR A 334 11.64 18.28 -43.60
C THR A 334 11.49 19.13 -42.34
N PHE A 335 10.38 19.00 -41.62
CA PHE A 335 10.07 19.72 -40.39
C PHE A 335 9.85 18.75 -39.23
N ALA A 336 10.83 18.69 -38.32
CA ALA A 336 10.83 17.84 -37.14
C ALA A 336 11.48 18.57 -35.94
N VAL A 337 11.06 18.20 -34.73
CA VAL A 337 11.63 18.72 -33.47
C VAL A 337 13.01 18.11 -33.28
N THR A 338 14.05 18.93 -33.13
CA THR A 338 15.43 18.48 -32.87
C THR A 338 15.81 18.60 -31.39
N THR A 339 15.34 19.66 -30.74
CA THR A 339 15.45 19.85 -29.28
C THR A 339 14.09 20.25 -28.74
N GLN A 340 13.65 19.59 -27.67
CA GLN A 340 12.40 19.88 -26.99
C GLN A 340 12.40 21.29 -26.38
N PRO A 341 11.23 21.94 -26.27
CA PRO A 341 11.08 23.19 -25.54
C PRO A 341 11.30 22.97 -24.03
N SER A 342 11.53 24.06 -23.29
CA SER A 342 11.78 24.05 -21.85
C SER A 342 11.02 25.18 -21.16
N LEU A 343 10.83 25.05 -19.85
CA LEU A 343 10.27 26.12 -19.01
C LEU A 343 11.38 26.82 -18.23
N SER A 344 11.25 28.13 -18.08
CA SER A 344 12.06 28.96 -17.19
C SER A 344 11.18 29.83 -16.30
N GLY A 345 11.78 30.37 -15.22
CA GLY A 345 11.07 31.11 -14.18
C GLY A 345 10.89 30.29 -12.90
N THR A 346 10.34 30.93 -11.88
CA THR A 346 10.08 30.29 -10.57
C THR A 346 8.69 29.65 -10.59
N PRO A 347 8.55 28.32 -10.39
CA PRO A 347 7.24 27.66 -10.38
C PRO A 347 6.53 27.87 -9.04
N ALA A 348 6.13 29.10 -8.75
CA ALA A 348 5.44 29.47 -7.51
C ALA A 348 4.24 30.37 -7.80
N VAL A 349 3.19 30.27 -6.99
CA VAL A 349 1.95 31.06 -7.18
C VAL A 349 2.27 32.55 -7.29
N GLY A 350 1.72 33.19 -8.33
CA GLY A 350 1.93 34.60 -8.67
C GLY A 350 3.17 34.88 -9.53
N GLN A 351 4.05 33.90 -9.74
CA GLN A 351 5.23 34.04 -10.61
C GLN A 351 4.92 33.62 -12.04
N ALA A 352 5.63 34.22 -13.00
CA ALA A 352 5.50 33.87 -14.41
C ALA A 352 6.50 32.77 -14.80
N LEU A 353 5.99 31.76 -15.49
CA LEU A 353 6.78 30.79 -16.23
C LEU A 353 6.82 31.18 -17.71
N LYS A 354 7.95 30.95 -18.37
CA LYS A 354 8.15 31.24 -19.80
C LYS A 354 8.59 29.99 -20.55
N VAL A 355 8.00 29.77 -21.72
CA VAL A 355 8.31 28.66 -22.62
C VAL A 355 9.45 29.07 -23.57
N SER A 356 10.44 28.20 -23.73
CA SER A 356 11.37 28.27 -24.86
C SER A 356 10.77 27.59 -26.08
N GLY A 357 11.02 28.11 -27.29
CA GLY A 357 10.39 27.58 -28.51
C GLY A 357 10.85 26.17 -28.93
N GLY A 358 11.88 25.60 -28.29
CA GLY A 358 12.60 24.42 -28.79
C GLY A 358 13.38 24.72 -30.08
N THR A 359 13.96 23.69 -30.70
CA THR A 359 14.58 23.81 -32.03
C THR A 359 14.04 22.77 -33.00
N PHE A 360 14.04 23.14 -34.28
CA PHE A 360 13.46 22.36 -35.37
C PHE A 360 14.47 22.27 -36.52
N THR A 361 14.28 21.29 -37.40
CA THR A 361 15.11 21.11 -38.61
C THR A 361 15.07 22.32 -39.55
N THR A 362 13.95 23.06 -39.58
CA THR A 362 13.82 24.36 -40.25
C THR A 362 13.18 25.36 -39.30
N THR A 363 13.50 26.65 -39.44
CA THR A 363 12.93 27.70 -38.60
C THR A 363 11.41 27.74 -38.70
N PRO A 364 10.66 27.65 -37.58
CA PRO A 364 9.22 27.83 -37.60
C PRO A 364 8.82 29.24 -38.04
N THR A 365 7.73 29.35 -38.79
CA THR A 365 7.12 30.63 -39.16
C THR A 365 6.26 31.21 -38.04
N SER A 366 5.70 30.35 -37.19
CA SER A 366 4.91 30.72 -36.01
C SER A 366 4.80 29.56 -35.03
N ALA A 367 4.38 29.84 -33.79
CA ALA A 367 4.10 28.82 -32.78
C ALA A 367 2.84 29.18 -31.98
N THR A 368 2.10 28.17 -31.55
CA THR A 368 0.98 28.30 -30.60
C THR A 368 1.25 27.48 -29.35
N TYR A 369 0.75 27.95 -28.22
CA TYR A 369 1.00 27.38 -26.91
C TYR A 369 -0.29 26.87 -26.27
N ALA A 370 -0.17 25.84 -25.46
CA ALA A 370 -1.21 25.42 -24.52
C ALA A 370 -0.57 24.96 -23.21
N TRP A 371 -1.06 25.49 -22.09
CA TRP A 371 -0.59 25.08 -20.78
C TRP A 371 -1.40 23.92 -20.23
N VAL A 372 -0.71 23.00 -19.56
CA VAL A 372 -1.27 21.76 -19.05
C VAL A 372 -0.90 21.63 -17.58
N ARG A 373 -1.92 21.35 -16.76
CA ARG A 373 -1.78 21.02 -15.35
C ARG A 373 -1.87 19.53 -15.17
N CYS A 374 -0.87 18.93 -14.54
CA CYS A 374 -0.85 17.52 -14.21
C CYS A 374 -0.84 17.30 -12.70
N ASN A 375 -1.32 16.14 -12.25
CA ASN A 375 -1.05 15.68 -10.90
C ASN A 375 0.46 15.50 -10.66
N SER A 376 0.88 15.39 -9.40
CA SER A 376 2.29 15.33 -9.01
C SER A 376 3.07 14.24 -9.74
N ASN A 377 2.47 13.11 -10.11
CA ASN A 377 3.12 12.02 -10.86
C ASN A 377 3.12 12.21 -12.39
N GLY A 378 2.37 13.19 -12.92
CA GLY A 378 2.36 13.54 -14.34
C GLY A 378 1.48 12.69 -15.24
N ARG A 379 0.61 11.85 -14.66
CA ARG A 379 -0.18 10.88 -15.41
C ARG A 379 -1.61 11.34 -15.69
N VAL A 380 -2.12 12.24 -14.87
CA VAL A 380 -3.44 12.82 -15.04
C VAL A 380 -3.23 14.29 -15.32
N CYS A 381 -3.46 14.68 -16.57
CA CYS A 381 -3.20 16.01 -17.08
C CYS A 381 -4.46 16.60 -17.71
N SER A 382 -4.67 17.89 -17.52
CA SER A 382 -5.75 18.65 -18.14
C SER A 382 -5.22 19.96 -18.70
N LEU A 383 -5.79 20.39 -19.82
CA LEU A 383 -5.53 21.70 -20.39
C LEU A 383 -6.02 22.79 -19.44
N ILE A 384 -5.22 23.83 -19.29
CA ILE A 384 -5.60 25.05 -18.58
C ILE A 384 -6.31 25.95 -19.60
N ALA A 385 -7.63 26.07 -19.45
CA ALA A 385 -8.46 26.82 -20.38
C ALA A 385 -7.98 28.28 -20.51
N GLY A 386 -7.84 28.76 -21.75
CA GLY A 386 -7.42 30.14 -22.06
C GLY A 386 -5.91 30.42 -21.93
N ALA A 387 -5.11 29.49 -21.39
CA ALA A 387 -3.67 29.66 -21.28
C ALA A 387 -2.97 29.28 -22.59
N THR A 388 -2.91 30.24 -23.52
CA THR A 388 -2.43 30.02 -24.90
C THR A 388 -1.21 30.86 -25.30
N THR A 389 -0.60 31.55 -24.35
CA THR A 389 0.59 32.41 -24.53
C THR A 389 1.89 31.66 -24.21
N ASP A 390 3.02 32.22 -24.66
CA ASP A 390 4.37 31.71 -24.35
C ASP A 390 4.78 31.93 -22.88
N THR A 391 3.94 32.64 -22.13
CA THR A 391 4.08 32.88 -20.69
C THR A 391 2.81 32.45 -19.96
N TYR A 392 2.95 32.00 -18.71
CA TYR A 392 1.84 31.68 -17.83
C TYR A 392 2.15 32.09 -16.40
N THR A 393 1.25 32.86 -15.80
CA THR A 393 1.33 33.20 -14.38
C THR A 393 0.73 32.06 -13.58
N VAL A 394 1.53 31.45 -12.72
CA VAL A 394 1.12 30.36 -11.84
C VAL A 394 0.01 30.85 -10.91
N THR A 395 -1.07 30.12 -10.85
CA THR A 395 -2.26 30.42 -10.05
C THR A 395 -2.33 29.55 -8.79
N SER A 396 -3.20 29.88 -7.85
CA SER A 396 -3.43 29.06 -6.66
C SER A 396 -3.95 27.65 -6.98
N ALA A 397 -4.63 27.47 -8.12
CA ALA A 397 -5.09 26.17 -8.60
C ALA A 397 -3.94 25.25 -9.07
N ASP A 398 -2.73 25.78 -9.23
CA ASP A 398 -1.55 25.02 -9.63
C ASP A 398 -0.73 24.51 -8.43
N ALA A 399 -1.02 24.97 -7.20
CA ALA A 399 -0.31 24.54 -6.02
C ALA A 399 -0.39 23.00 -5.85
N GLY A 400 0.77 22.35 -5.66
CA GLY A 400 0.88 20.89 -5.57
C GLY A 400 0.77 20.14 -6.91
N HIS A 401 0.68 20.86 -8.03
CA HIS A 401 0.62 20.29 -9.38
C HIS A 401 1.95 20.44 -10.14
N ALA A 402 2.06 19.68 -11.24
CA ALA A 402 3.12 19.88 -12.23
C ALA A 402 2.56 20.65 -13.43
N LEU A 403 3.31 21.65 -13.91
CA LEU A 403 2.96 22.46 -15.08
C LEU A 403 3.89 22.17 -16.24
N LEU A 404 3.33 21.92 -17.42
CA LEU A 404 4.04 21.83 -18.69
C LEU A 404 3.35 22.64 -19.78
N ALA A 405 4.08 22.96 -20.84
CA ALA A 405 3.53 23.58 -22.03
C ALA A 405 3.65 22.67 -23.24
N LEU A 406 2.61 22.68 -24.09
CA LEU A 406 2.63 22.11 -25.43
C LEU A 406 2.91 23.23 -26.42
N VAL A 407 3.97 23.08 -27.21
CA VAL A 407 4.37 24.02 -28.26
C VAL A 407 4.06 23.39 -29.60
N THR A 408 3.12 23.99 -30.34
CA THR A 408 2.82 23.58 -31.72
C THR A 408 3.43 24.59 -32.68
N ALA A 409 4.52 24.21 -33.32
CA ALA A 409 5.23 25.04 -34.28
C ALA A 409 4.72 24.77 -35.71
N ASN A 410 4.66 25.82 -36.52
CA ASN A 410 4.27 25.77 -37.93
C ASN A 410 5.51 26.00 -38.81
N GLY A 411 5.77 25.09 -39.74
CA GLY A 411 6.84 25.17 -40.74
C GLY A 411 6.25 25.28 -42.15
N GLY A 412 5.34 26.23 -42.38
CA GLY A 412 4.53 26.31 -43.60
C GLY A 412 3.35 25.34 -43.57
N THR A 413 3.35 24.31 -44.41
CA THR A 413 2.27 23.29 -44.47
C THR A 413 2.40 22.21 -43.41
N ALA A 414 3.57 22.07 -42.79
CA ALA A 414 3.83 21.10 -41.72
C ALA A 414 3.63 21.71 -40.33
N LYS A 415 3.15 20.89 -39.39
CA LYS A 415 3.04 21.22 -37.97
C LYS A 415 3.71 20.15 -37.13
N GLN A 416 4.34 20.58 -36.04
CA GLN A 416 4.93 19.67 -35.06
C GLN A 416 4.61 20.16 -33.66
N THR A 417 4.22 19.22 -32.79
CA THR A 417 3.93 19.50 -31.39
C THR A 417 4.96 18.82 -30.51
N ALA A 418 5.59 19.60 -29.64
CA ALA A 418 6.50 19.14 -28.60
C ALA A 418 6.05 19.63 -27.23
N SER A 419 6.37 18.86 -26.20
CA SER A 419 6.10 19.21 -24.80
C SER A 419 7.37 19.67 -24.10
N THR A 420 7.22 20.60 -23.17
CA THR A 420 8.30 20.92 -22.24
C THR A 420 8.45 19.80 -21.21
N THR A 421 9.61 19.73 -20.56
CA THR A 421 9.66 19.14 -19.22
C THR A 421 8.76 19.93 -18.29
N ALA A 422 7.96 19.25 -17.45
CA ALA A 422 7.15 19.94 -16.47
C ALA A 422 8.00 20.45 -15.30
N VAL A 423 7.51 21.50 -14.66
CA VAL A 423 8.02 22.05 -13.40
C VAL A 423 6.99 21.81 -12.30
N ALA A 424 7.45 21.42 -11.10
CA ALA A 424 6.57 21.22 -9.96
C ALA A 424 6.31 22.55 -9.25
N VAL A 425 5.05 22.85 -8.95
CA VAL A 425 4.65 24.00 -8.15
C VAL A 425 4.49 23.53 -6.70
N PRO A 426 5.23 24.10 -5.72
CA PRO A 426 5.07 23.76 -4.31
C PRO A 426 3.61 23.92 -3.85
N GLY A 427 3.18 23.01 -2.96
CA GLY A 427 1.85 22.98 -2.37
C GLY A 427 1.66 23.99 -1.24
#